data_AF-A0A936SAE8-F1
#
_entry.id   AF-A0A936SAE8-F1
#
_cell.length_a   1.000
_cell.length_b   1.000
_cell.length_c   1.000
_cell.angle_alpha   90.00
_cell.angle_beta   90.00
_cell.angle_gamma   90.00
#
_symmetry.space_group_name_H-M   'P 1'
#
loop_
_entity.id
_entity.type
_entity.pdbx_description
1 polymer ?
#
loop_
_entity_poly.entity_id
_entity_poly.type
_entity_poly.pdbx_seq_one_letter_code
_entity_poly.pdbx_strand_id
1 'polypeptide(L)'
;MFGTFPYGRPQYGSSTSVAKIDFADLLDAKQRFLTADNATVTVVGNFDRPLGFRAMRRYFGAWLKSDKRVPSTFRQPDPPPAAVISVPSPQPDAFAIRFAIRGSARGDRSFAASEVYAQILETRLKARAPNANRDDVFVRSESHILPGIIIVGFDGKKSSTANANGKIEAFELVANILAEPITDAEFQAARKLFKETWMKQTVTELFLDFDTFKTASADADAMAADKVTVDEVRTFAASAVKQTPAAILLNSPATNN
;
A
#
# COMPACT_ATOMS: atom_id res chain seq x y z
N MET A 1 -10.28 5.67 6.87
CA MET A 1 -10.25 4.47 6.01
C MET A 1 -10.29 3.19 6.85
N PHE A 2 -9.25 2.85 7.61
CA PHE A 2 -9.17 1.56 8.30
C PHE A 2 -9.80 1.50 9.71
N GLY A 3 -10.09 2.63 10.35
CA GLY A 3 -10.75 2.64 11.67
C GLY A 3 -9.96 1.84 12.71
N THR A 4 -10.61 0.88 13.38
CA THR A 4 -10.00 0.00 14.40
C THR A 4 -9.25 -1.20 13.83
N PHE A 5 -9.27 -1.40 12.51
CA PHE A 5 -8.54 -2.45 11.84
C PHE A 5 -7.03 -2.30 12.02
N PRO A 6 -6.23 -3.39 12.01
CA PRO A 6 -4.79 -3.31 12.28
C PRO A 6 -4.03 -2.29 11.43
N TYR A 7 -4.35 -2.14 10.14
CA TYR A 7 -3.70 -1.15 9.26
C TYR A 7 -4.05 0.32 9.57
N GLY A 8 -5.04 0.57 10.45
CA GLY A 8 -5.35 1.91 10.94
C GLY A 8 -4.51 2.35 12.14
N ARG A 9 -3.70 1.45 12.72
CA ARG A 9 -2.88 1.75 13.90
C ARG A 9 -1.59 2.47 13.48
N PRO A 10 -1.17 3.55 14.16
CA PRO A 10 0.12 4.19 13.90
C PRO A 10 1.27 3.21 14.08
N GLN A 11 2.19 3.13 13.12
CA GLN A 11 3.32 2.19 13.13
C GLN A 11 4.20 2.35 14.37
N TYR A 12 4.41 3.59 14.82
CA TYR A 12 5.23 3.91 16.01
C TYR A 12 4.41 4.00 17.30
N GLY A 13 3.10 3.74 17.26
CA GLY A 13 2.19 3.98 18.37
C GLY A 13 2.02 5.48 18.69
N SER A 14 1.53 5.77 19.89
CA SER A 14 1.46 7.13 20.44
C SER A 14 2.46 7.30 21.58
N SER A 15 2.81 8.54 21.93
CA SER A 15 3.67 8.82 23.09
C SER A 15 3.12 8.17 24.38
N THR A 16 1.79 8.19 24.57
CA THR A 16 1.12 7.55 25.69
C THR A 16 1.20 6.03 25.66
N SER A 17 1.11 5.39 24.49
CA SER A 17 1.23 3.93 24.42
C SER A 17 2.68 3.49 24.65
N VAL A 18 3.63 4.19 24.04
CA VAL A 18 5.06 3.86 24.15
C VAL A 18 5.54 4.02 25.60
N ALA A 19 5.12 5.06 26.30
CA ALA A 19 5.48 5.27 27.71
C ALA A 19 4.94 4.20 28.68
N LYS A 20 4.00 3.36 28.23
CA LYS A 20 3.40 2.28 29.04
C LYS A 20 4.01 0.90 28.75
N ILE A 21 4.89 0.79 27.75
CA ILE A 21 5.52 -0.49 27.39
C ILE A 21 6.53 -0.84 28.47
N ASP A 22 6.36 -2.00 29.11
CA ASP A 22 7.32 -2.55 30.07
C ASP A 22 8.13 -3.71 29.43
N PHE A 23 9.21 -4.11 30.09
CA PHE A 23 10.04 -5.24 29.68
C PHE A 23 9.23 -6.54 29.56
N ALA A 24 8.25 -6.75 30.45
CA ALA A 24 7.35 -7.91 30.39
C ALA A 24 6.55 -7.96 29.08
N ASP A 25 6.09 -6.81 28.57
CA ASP A 25 5.36 -6.72 27.30
C ASP A 25 6.27 -7.08 26.12
N LEU A 26 7.54 -6.64 26.16
CA LEU A 26 8.52 -6.98 25.13
C LEU A 26 8.84 -8.48 25.13
N LEU A 27 8.92 -9.10 26.31
CA LEU A 27 9.15 -10.54 26.43
C LEU A 27 7.94 -11.34 25.92
N ASP A 28 6.70 -10.91 26.25
CA ASP A 28 5.49 -11.52 25.72
C ASP A 28 5.43 -11.39 24.19
N ALA A 29 5.68 -10.19 23.65
CA ALA A 29 5.72 -9.97 22.20
C ALA A 29 6.78 -10.84 21.51
N LYS A 30 7.98 -10.97 22.08
CA LYS A 30 9.03 -11.86 21.58
C LYS A 30 8.57 -13.31 21.57
N GLN A 31 8.03 -13.82 22.68
CA GLN A 31 7.57 -15.21 22.79
C GLN A 31 6.40 -15.51 21.84
N ARG A 32 5.55 -14.52 21.57
CA ARG A 32 4.36 -14.67 20.75
C ARG A 32 4.64 -14.54 19.25
N PHE A 33 5.53 -13.65 18.84
CA PHE A 33 5.70 -13.28 17.43
C PHE A 33 7.08 -13.60 16.83
N LEU A 34 8.14 -13.74 17.64
CA LEU A 34 9.51 -14.02 17.18
C LEU A 34 9.86 -15.51 17.35
N THR A 35 9.08 -16.37 16.71
CA THR A 35 9.19 -17.83 16.80
C THR A 35 9.59 -18.47 15.47
N ALA A 36 10.12 -19.68 15.52
CA ALA A 36 10.65 -20.39 14.35
C ALA A 36 9.60 -20.71 13.27
N ASP A 37 8.32 -20.75 13.62
CA ASP A 37 7.19 -20.97 12.70
C ASP A 37 6.61 -19.67 12.10
N ASN A 38 7.13 -18.51 12.51
CA ASN A 38 6.76 -17.19 12.01
C ASN A 38 7.97 -16.42 11.44
N ALA A 39 9.01 -17.15 11.00
CA ALA A 39 10.24 -16.57 10.47
C ALA A 39 10.75 -17.38 9.28
N THR A 40 11.29 -16.67 8.29
CA THR A 40 11.87 -17.25 7.07
C THR A 40 13.24 -16.64 6.82
N VAL A 41 14.22 -17.50 6.53
CA VAL A 41 15.60 -17.10 6.24
C VAL A 41 15.94 -17.52 4.83
N THR A 42 16.33 -16.55 3.99
CA THR A 42 16.79 -16.79 2.62
C THR A 42 18.28 -16.49 2.53
N VAL A 43 19.04 -17.43 1.96
CA VAL A 43 20.48 -17.27 1.72
C VAL A 43 20.75 -17.40 0.24
N VAL A 44 21.39 -16.37 -0.34
CA VAL A 44 21.73 -16.31 -1.76
C VAL A 44 23.22 -16.06 -1.90
N GLY A 45 23.85 -16.82 -2.79
CA GLY A 45 25.28 -16.72 -3.08
C GLY A 45 25.86 -18.05 -3.57
N ASN A 46 27.17 -18.09 -3.73
CA ASN A 46 27.89 -19.29 -4.10
C ASN A 46 28.30 -20.06 -2.84
N PHE A 47 27.50 -21.05 -2.43
CA PHE A 47 27.80 -21.90 -1.27
C PHE A 47 27.32 -23.34 -1.49
N ASP A 48 27.98 -24.28 -0.83
CA ASP A 48 27.54 -25.67 -0.80
C ASP A 48 26.23 -25.80 -0.01
N ARG A 49 25.15 -26.19 -0.70
CA ARG A 49 23.80 -26.26 -0.11
C ARG A 49 23.75 -27.18 1.11
N PRO A 50 24.27 -28.43 1.09
CA PRO A 50 24.33 -29.28 2.28
C PRO A 50 25.02 -28.65 3.48
N LEU A 51 26.16 -27.97 3.29
CA LEU A 51 26.86 -27.26 4.37
C LEU A 51 26.05 -26.08 4.89
N GLY A 52 25.41 -25.31 4.01
CA GLY A 52 24.51 -24.22 4.38
C GLY A 52 23.34 -24.71 5.24
N PHE A 53 22.64 -25.77 4.83
CA PHE A 53 21.55 -26.35 5.63
C PHE A 53 22.03 -26.91 6.97
N ARG A 54 23.23 -27.50 7.03
CA ARG A 54 23.84 -27.97 8.27
C ARG A 54 24.11 -26.82 9.23
N ALA A 55 24.65 -25.71 8.73
CA ALA A 55 24.86 -24.49 9.52
C ALA A 55 23.52 -23.93 10.03
N MET A 56 22.52 -23.80 9.17
CA MET A 56 21.18 -23.35 9.57
C MET A 56 20.58 -24.22 10.66
N ARG A 57 20.66 -25.54 10.53
CA ARG A 57 20.19 -26.46 11.58
C ARG A 57 20.99 -26.35 12.87
N ARG A 58 22.31 -26.12 12.79
CA ARG A 58 23.17 -25.92 13.96
C ARG A 58 22.80 -24.65 14.74
N TYR A 59 22.54 -23.54 14.05
CA TYR A 59 22.29 -22.25 14.70
C TYR A 59 20.81 -22.01 15.05
N PHE A 60 19.89 -22.47 14.21
CA PHE A 60 18.45 -22.19 14.37
C PHE A 60 17.62 -23.43 14.71
N GLY A 61 18.19 -24.64 14.74
CA GLY A 61 17.43 -25.88 15.00
C GLY A 61 16.82 -25.97 16.40
N ALA A 62 17.39 -25.25 17.37
CA ALA A 62 16.85 -25.13 18.73
C ALA A 62 15.86 -23.96 18.90
N TRP A 63 15.60 -23.18 17.85
CA TRP A 63 14.65 -22.07 17.92
C TRP A 63 13.23 -22.62 18.01
N LEU A 64 12.52 -22.26 19.08
CA LEU A 64 11.21 -22.78 19.40
C LEU A 64 10.11 -22.19 18.50
N LYS A 65 9.13 -23.02 18.18
CA LYS A 65 7.86 -22.61 17.58
C LYS A 65 6.94 -22.03 18.65
N SER A 66 6.00 -21.18 18.25
CA SER A 66 4.97 -20.67 19.16
C SER A 66 3.96 -21.77 19.51
N ASP A 67 3.52 -21.80 20.76
CA ASP A 67 2.32 -22.51 21.20
C ASP A 67 1.04 -21.71 20.92
N LYS A 68 1.17 -20.40 20.64
CA LYS A 68 0.07 -19.43 20.50
C LYS A 68 0.15 -18.66 19.18
N ARG A 69 0.19 -19.39 18.06
CA ARG A 69 0.15 -18.75 16.74
C ARG A 69 -1.14 -17.94 16.59
N VAL A 70 -0.99 -16.64 16.34
CA VAL A 70 -2.13 -15.74 16.08
C VAL A 70 -2.37 -15.71 14.57
N PRO A 71 -3.51 -16.20 14.07
CA PRO A 71 -3.83 -16.07 12.67
C PRO A 71 -3.96 -14.60 12.28
N SER A 72 -3.48 -14.24 11.09
CA SER A 72 -3.67 -12.92 10.49
C SER A 72 -5.08 -12.73 9.92
N THR A 73 -6.09 -13.27 10.59
CA THR A 73 -7.50 -13.16 10.20
C THR A 73 -8.17 -12.05 10.98
N PHE A 74 -8.65 -11.03 10.26
CA PHE A 74 -9.37 -9.91 10.85
C PHE A 74 -10.66 -9.68 10.06
N ARG A 75 -11.74 -9.29 10.75
CA ARG A 75 -12.93 -8.78 10.07
C ARG A 75 -12.52 -7.56 9.25
N GLN A 76 -12.95 -7.52 7.97
CA GLN A 76 -12.71 -6.35 7.13
C GLN A 76 -13.35 -5.11 7.75
N PRO A 77 -12.72 -3.93 7.65
CA PRO A 77 -13.23 -2.76 8.32
C PRO A 77 -14.49 -2.28 7.60
N ASP A 78 -15.37 -1.64 8.36
CA ASP A 78 -16.57 -1.04 7.80
C ASP A 78 -16.19 0.08 6.79
N PRO A 79 -17.11 0.46 5.88
CA PRO A 79 -16.88 1.56 4.96
C PRO A 79 -16.46 2.84 5.70
N PRO A 80 -15.55 3.64 5.13
CA PRO A 80 -15.14 4.89 5.76
C PRO A 80 -16.30 5.89 5.80
N PRO A 81 -16.26 6.87 6.72
CA PRO A 81 -17.18 8.00 6.68
C PRO A 81 -17.08 8.73 5.33
N ALA A 82 -18.21 9.17 4.78
CA ALA A 82 -18.26 9.95 3.54
C ALA A 82 -17.74 11.39 3.71
N ALA A 83 -17.60 11.86 4.95
CA ALA A 83 -17.15 13.22 5.25
C ALA A 83 -15.62 13.36 5.12
N VAL A 84 -15.20 14.54 4.69
CA VAL A 84 -13.78 14.93 4.67
C VAL A 84 -13.31 15.17 6.09
N ILE A 85 -12.22 14.50 6.49
CA ILE A 85 -11.59 14.72 7.79
C ILE A 85 -10.48 15.76 7.62
N SER A 86 -10.62 16.91 8.28
CA SER A 86 -9.58 17.93 8.31
C SER A 86 -8.64 17.70 9.50
N VAL A 87 -7.33 17.69 9.24
CA VAL A 87 -6.27 17.45 10.22
C VAL A 87 -5.27 18.61 10.14
N PRO A 88 -4.93 19.26 11.28
CA PRO A 88 -3.91 20.30 11.27
C PRO A 88 -2.54 19.70 10.96
N SER A 89 -1.79 20.33 10.05
CA SER A 89 -0.40 19.95 9.79
C SER A 89 0.50 20.41 10.95
N PRO A 90 1.45 19.57 11.42
CA PRO A 90 2.49 20.00 12.35
C PRO A 90 3.58 20.86 11.67
N GLN A 91 3.68 20.83 10.34
CA GLN A 91 4.59 21.66 9.56
C GLN A 91 3.86 22.93 9.09
N PRO A 92 4.48 24.12 9.22
CA PRO A 92 3.92 25.35 8.65
C PRO A 92 3.91 25.27 7.12
N ASP A 93 2.98 25.99 6.50
CA ASP A 93 2.84 26.05 5.03
C ASP A 93 2.81 24.66 4.36
N ALA A 94 2.09 23.72 4.96
CA ALA A 94 1.89 22.38 4.44
C ALA A 94 0.41 22.13 4.15
N PHE A 95 0.17 21.67 2.92
CA PHE A 95 -1.15 21.32 2.44
C PHE A 95 -1.08 19.96 1.76
N ALA A 96 -2.00 19.06 2.11
CA ALA A 96 -2.13 17.79 1.41
C ALA A 96 -3.58 17.32 1.40
N ILE A 97 -4.02 16.79 0.26
CA ILE A 97 -5.27 16.03 0.19
C ILE A 97 -4.93 14.58 -0.12
N ARG A 98 -5.61 13.66 0.57
CA ARG A 98 -5.52 12.22 0.33
C ARG A 98 -6.91 11.65 0.13
N PHE A 99 -7.09 10.97 -0.98
CA PHE A 99 -8.24 10.11 -1.23
C PHE A 99 -7.80 8.66 -1.14
N ALA A 100 -8.64 7.83 -0.55
CA ALA A 100 -8.31 6.44 -0.31
C ALA A 100 -9.49 5.53 -0.60
N ILE A 101 -9.25 4.51 -1.42
CA ILE A 101 -10.16 3.39 -1.66
C ILE A 101 -9.48 2.07 -1.24
N ARG A 102 -10.26 1.01 -1.09
CA ARG A 102 -9.75 -0.35 -0.82
C ARG A 102 -8.94 -0.84 -2.02
N GLY A 103 -7.73 -1.29 -1.72
CA GLY A 103 -6.86 -2.00 -2.67
C GLY A 103 -7.05 -3.51 -2.59
N SER A 104 -6.16 -4.23 -3.29
CA SER A 104 -6.09 -5.68 -3.27
C SER A 104 -5.26 -6.20 -2.09
N ALA A 105 -5.43 -7.48 -1.73
CA ALA A 105 -4.38 -8.17 -0.98
C ALA A 105 -3.26 -8.58 -1.95
N ARG A 106 -2.03 -8.69 -1.44
CA ARG A 106 -0.84 -9.01 -2.25
C ARG A 106 -0.86 -10.43 -2.83
N GLY A 107 -1.50 -11.36 -2.13
CA GLY A 107 -1.72 -12.75 -2.58
C GLY A 107 -2.98 -12.95 -3.41
N ASP A 108 -3.79 -11.91 -3.65
CA ASP A 108 -5.03 -12.01 -4.43
C ASP A 108 -4.74 -11.98 -5.94
N ARG A 109 -5.62 -12.60 -6.74
CA ARG A 109 -5.60 -12.52 -8.20
C ARG A 109 -5.74 -11.08 -8.70
N SER A 110 -6.45 -10.22 -7.97
CA SER A 110 -6.60 -8.81 -8.36
C SER A 110 -5.37 -7.94 -8.12
N PHE A 111 -4.28 -8.46 -7.53
CA PHE A 111 -3.10 -7.67 -7.19
C PHE A 111 -2.50 -6.94 -8.40
N ALA A 112 -2.14 -7.67 -9.46
CA ALA A 112 -1.57 -7.07 -10.67
C ALA A 112 -2.53 -6.06 -11.32
N ALA A 113 -3.83 -6.38 -11.32
CA ALA A 113 -4.86 -5.48 -11.84
C ALA A 113 -4.95 -4.18 -11.02
N SER A 114 -4.80 -4.24 -9.70
CA SER A 114 -4.79 -3.05 -8.84
C SER A 114 -3.56 -2.17 -9.03
N GLU A 115 -2.37 -2.75 -9.25
CA GLU A 115 -1.15 -2.00 -9.55
C GLU A 115 -1.25 -1.29 -10.90
N VAL A 116 -1.70 -1.99 -11.95
CA VAL A 116 -1.91 -1.38 -13.27
C VAL A 116 -2.99 -0.31 -13.21
N TYR A 117 -4.08 -0.52 -12.47
CA TYR A 117 -5.12 0.48 -12.28
C TYR A 117 -4.58 1.75 -11.61
N ALA A 118 -3.77 1.62 -10.55
CA ALA A 118 -3.14 2.76 -9.89
C ALA A 118 -2.26 3.57 -10.85
N GLN A 119 -1.48 2.90 -11.70
CA GLN A 119 -0.67 3.56 -12.73
C GLN A 119 -1.51 4.31 -13.78
N ILE A 120 -2.66 3.76 -14.18
CA ILE A 120 -3.60 4.44 -15.08
C ILE A 120 -4.13 5.71 -14.41
N LEU A 121 -4.58 5.61 -13.16
CA LEU A 121 -5.08 6.75 -12.41
C LEU A 121 -4.02 7.84 -12.24
N GLU A 122 -2.77 7.46 -11.93
CA GLU A 122 -1.66 8.42 -11.82
C GLU A 122 -1.41 9.14 -13.14
N THR A 123 -1.42 8.40 -14.26
CA THR A 123 -1.20 8.96 -15.59
C THR A 123 -2.31 9.96 -15.95
N ARG A 124 -3.58 9.60 -15.70
CA ARG A 124 -4.73 10.49 -15.87
C ARG A 124 -4.62 11.74 -14.99
N LEU A 125 -4.23 11.55 -13.73
CA LEU A 125 -4.08 12.62 -12.77
C LEU A 125 -3.00 13.62 -13.19
N LYS A 126 -1.81 13.14 -13.58
CA LYS A 126 -0.70 13.99 -14.05
C LYS A 126 -1.02 14.71 -15.36
N ALA A 127 -1.79 14.10 -16.25
CA ALA A 127 -2.24 14.73 -17.49
C ALA A 127 -3.17 15.93 -17.24
N ARG A 128 -3.95 15.90 -16.15
CA ARG A 128 -4.92 16.94 -15.77
C ARG A 128 -4.36 17.94 -14.76
N ALA A 129 -3.30 17.59 -14.06
CA ALA A 129 -2.61 18.50 -13.17
C ALA A 129 -1.91 19.62 -13.96
N PRO A 130 -1.95 20.87 -13.47
CA PRO A 130 -1.14 21.96 -14.00
C PRO A 130 0.34 21.55 -14.07
N ASN A 131 1.06 22.01 -15.09
CA ASN A 131 2.47 21.64 -15.29
C ASN A 131 3.34 21.88 -14.04
N ALA A 132 3.05 22.94 -13.29
CA ALA A 132 3.77 23.31 -12.07
C ALA A 132 3.53 22.35 -10.88
N ASN A 133 2.50 21.50 -10.94
CA ASN A 133 2.06 20.62 -9.85
C ASN A 133 2.04 19.14 -10.25
N ARG A 134 2.61 18.77 -11.40
CA ARG A 134 2.64 17.36 -11.86
C ARG A 134 3.41 16.43 -10.93
N ASP A 135 4.44 16.95 -10.27
CA ASP A 135 5.24 16.21 -9.31
C ASP A 135 4.61 16.19 -7.90
N ASP A 136 3.63 17.04 -7.67
CA ASP A 136 2.88 17.12 -6.41
C ASP A 136 1.66 16.19 -6.39
N VAL A 137 1.41 15.44 -7.47
CA VAL A 137 0.28 14.50 -7.55
C VAL A 137 0.78 13.08 -7.78
N PHE A 138 0.15 12.13 -7.10
CA PHE A 138 0.52 10.72 -7.22
C PHE A 138 -0.68 9.81 -7.00
N VAL A 139 -0.56 8.57 -7.49
CA VAL A 139 -1.42 7.47 -7.06
C VAL A 139 -0.53 6.31 -6.66
N ARG A 140 -0.83 5.69 -5.52
CA ARG A 140 -0.08 4.54 -5.01
C ARG A 140 -1.04 3.42 -4.66
N SER A 141 -0.72 2.21 -5.10
CA SER A 141 -1.33 0.97 -4.59
C SER A 141 -0.41 0.41 -3.50
N GLU A 142 -0.97 0.19 -2.31
CA GLU A 142 -0.28 -0.49 -1.21
C GLU A 142 -1.04 -1.77 -0.90
N SER A 143 -0.44 -2.90 -1.26
CA SER A 143 -0.99 -4.22 -1.01
C SER A 143 -0.28 -4.88 0.18
N HIS A 144 -1.04 -5.60 1.01
CA HIS A 144 -0.52 -6.30 2.19
C HIS A 144 -1.07 -7.73 2.25
N ILE A 145 -0.82 -8.44 3.37
CA ILE A 145 -1.38 -9.79 3.61
C ILE A 145 -2.92 -9.77 3.51
N LEU A 146 -3.55 -8.75 4.07
CA LEU A 146 -4.98 -8.47 3.88
C LEU A 146 -5.15 -7.35 2.85
N PRO A 147 -6.37 -7.16 2.30
CA PRO A 147 -6.64 -6.09 1.35
C PRO A 147 -6.16 -4.73 1.84
N GLY A 148 -5.33 -4.09 1.02
CA GLY A 148 -4.69 -2.83 1.35
C GLY A 148 -5.48 -1.62 0.86
N ILE A 149 -4.78 -0.64 0.29
CA ILE A 149 -5.31 0.69 -0.02
C ILE A 149 -4.75 1.20 -1.36
N ILE A 150 -5.58 1.92 -2.11
CA ILE A 150 -5.10 2.78 -3.19
C ILE A 150 -5.29 4.22 -2.73
N ILE A 151 -4.20 4.99 -2.77
CA ILE A 151 -4.13 6.37 -2.31
C ILE A 151 -3.94 7.27 -3.53
N VAL A 152 -4.83 8.25 -3.70
CA VAL A 152 -4.62 9.38 -4.61
C VAL A 152 -4.22 10.58 -3.77
N GLY A 153 -3.04 11.15 -4.06
CA GLY A 153 -2.45 12.23 -3.28
C GLY A 153 -2.25 13.50 -4.08
N PHE A 154 -2.44 14.62 -3.38
CA PHE A 154 -2.10 15.98 -3.80
C PHE A 154 -1.28 16.60 -2.69
N ASP A 155 -0.08 17.07 -2.99
CA ASP A 155 0.83 17.78 -2.09
C ASP A 155 0.91 19.26 -2.47
N GLY A 156 1.25 20.11 -1.50
CA GLY A 156 1.32 21.56 -1.73
C GLY A 156 1.84 22.35 -0.54
N LYS A 157 2.27 23.58 -0.80
CA LYS A 157 2.88 24.49 0.21
C LYS A 157 1.96 25.56 0.76
N LYS A 158 0.78 25.76 0.18
CA LYS A 158 -0.24 26.66 0.71
C LYS A 158 -1.58 25.99 0.48
N SER A 159 -2.58 26.32 1.30
CA SER A 159 -3.99 26.14 0.91
C SER A 159 -4.26 27.06 -0.29
N SER A 160 -3.72 26.73 -1.46
CA SER A 160 -4.20 27.24 -2.74
C SER A 160 -5.58 26.67 -3.09
N THR A 161 -6.23 25.96 -2.15
CA THR A 161 -7.69 25.78 -2.13
C THR A 161 -8.47 27.01 -1.66
N ALA A 162 -7.82 28.15 -1.42
CA ALA A 162 -8.42 29.49 -1.34
C ALA A 162 -7.55 30.42 -2.23
N ASN A 163 -8.02 31.15 -3.24
CA ASN A 163 -9.34 31.77 -3.51
C ASN A 163 -9.56 31.96 -5.03
N ALA A 164 -10.84 32.06 -5.43
CA ALA A 164 -11.36 32.58 -6.71
C ALA A 164 -10.69 32.07 -8.02
N ASN A 165 -11.38 31.16 -8.73
CA ASN A 165 -11.22 30.86 -10.17
C ASN A 165 -10.13 29.87 -10.64
N GLY A 166 -9.60 29.00 -9.77
CA GLY A 166 -8.55 28.02 -10.18
C GLY A 166 -8.55 26.71 -9.40
N LYS A 167 -9.70 26.27 -8.87
CA LYS A 167 -9.81 25.00 -8.16
C LYS A 167 -9.60 23.84 -9.14
N ILE A 168 -8.58 23.02 -8.90
CA ILE A 168 -8.83 21.59 -9.03
C ILE A 168 -9.78 21.28 -7.88
N GLU A 169 -11.06 21.08 -8.18
CA GLU A 169 -11.96 20.38 -7.28
C GLU A 169 -11.37 18.97 -7.16
N ALA A 170 -10.39 18.75 -6.26
CA ALA A 170 -9.66 17.49 -6.17
C ALA A 170 -10.61 16.30 -6.02
N PHE A 171 -11.75 16.53 -5.37
CA PHE A 171 -12.88 15.63 -5.28
C PHE A 171 -13.49 15.30 -6.65
N GLU A 172 -13.83 16.31 -7.45
CA GLU A 172 -14.38 16.14 -8.79
C GLU A 172 -13.36 15.50 -9.74
N LEU A 173 -12.11 15.96 -9.70
CA LEU A 173 -11.04 15.38 -10.50
C LEU A 173 -10.85 13.90 -10.19
N VAL A 174 -10.81 13.53 -8.91
CA VAL A 174 -10.70 12.13 -8.48
C VAL A 174 -11.93 11.33 -8.89
N ALA A 175 -13.13 11.87 -8.70
CA ALA A 175 -14.36 11.22 -9.14
C ALA A 175 -14.36 10.94 -10.66
N ASN A 176 -13.92 11.93 -11.46
CA ASN A 176 -13.85 11.83 -12.91
C ASN A 176 -12.83 10.78 -13.39
N ILE A 177 -11.60 10.80 -12.85
CA ILE A 177 -10.57 9.81 -13.27
C ILE A 177 -10.94 8.39 -12.88
N LEU A 178 -11.69 8.20 -11.78
CA LEU A 178 -12.16 6.89 -11.33
C LEU A 178 -13.29 6.37 -12.22
N ALA A 179 -14.23 7.23 -12.62
CA ALA A 179 -15.42 6.85 -13.38
C ALA A 179 -15.15 6.57 -14.88
N GLU A 180 -14.09 7.14 -15.44
CA GLU A 180 -13.77 6.99 -16.86
C GLU A 180 -13.44 5.55 -17.24
N PRO A 181 -14.01 5.03 -18.35
CA PRO A 181 -13.72 3.68 -18.81
C PRO A 181 -12.24 3.54 -19.19
N ILE A 182 -11.65 2.38 -18.91
CA ILE A 182 -10.24 2.10 -19.23
C ILE A 182 -10.09 1.68 -20.68
N THR A 183 -9.30 2.45 -21.42
CA THR A 183 -8.94 2.15 -22.81
C THR A 183 -7.81 1.13 -22.89
N ASP A 184 -7.70 0.44 -24.03
CA ASP A 184 -6.61 -0.52 -24.25
C ASP A 184 -5.24 0.18 -24.32
N ALA A 185 -5.20 1.42 -24.82
CA ALA A 185 -3.98 2.21 -24.88
C ALA A 185 -3.45 2.57 -23.48
N GLU A 186 -4.34 3.01 -22.59
CA GLU A 186 -3.98 3.28 -21.18
C GLU A 186 -3.50 2.01 -20.49
N PHE A 187 -4.18 0.89 -20.71
CA PHE A 187 -3.78 -0.40 -20.17
C PHE A 187 -2.37 -0.81 -20.62
N GLN A 188 -2.07 -0.75 -21.93
CA GLN A 188 -0.76 -1.14 -22.44
C GLN A 188 0.36 -0.24 -21.90
N ALA A 189 0.13 1.07 -21.84
CA ALA A 189 1.08 2.03 -21.27
C ALA A 189 1.33 1.76 -19.78
N ALA A 190 0.27 1.56 -19.00
CA ALA A 190 0.37 1.29 -17.57
C ALA A 190 0.99 -0.08 -17.26
N ARG A 191 0.65 -1.12 -18.02
CA ARG A 191 1.26 -2.46 -17.88
C ARG A 191 2.75 -2.42 -18.15
N LYS A 192 3.20 -1.61 -19.13
CA LYS A 192 4.62 -1.41 -19.40
C LYS A 192 5.35 -0.81 -18.20
N LEU A 193 4.82 0.25 -17.61
CA LEU A 193 5.39 0.91 -16.43
C LEU A 193 5.40 -0.01 -15.19
N PHE A 194 4.30 -0.75 -14.99
CA PHE A 194 4.25 -1.78 -13.95
C PHE A 194 5.33 -2.83 -14.17
N LYS A 195 5.46 -3.37 -15.38
CA LYS A 195 6.49 -4.36 -15.73
C LYS A 195 7.91 -3.83 -15.51
N GLU A 196 8.20 -2.60 -15.92
CA GLU A 196 9.51 -1.96 -15.70
C GLU A 196 9.88 -1.87 -14.22
N THR A 197 8.89 -1.63 -13.35
CA THR A 197 9.09 -1.64 -11.90
C THR A 197 9.21 -3.06 -11.37
N TRP A 198 8.37 -3.97 -11.85
CA TRP A 198 8.30 -5.36 -11.40
C TRP A 198 9.57 -6.15 -11.71
N MET A 199 10.18 -5.92 -12.88
CA MET A 199 11.44 -6.58 -13.29
C MET A 199 12.64 -6.20 -12.44
N LYS A 200 12.53 -5.18 -11.57
CA LYS A 200 13.61 -4.81 -10.63
C LYS A 200 13.65 -5.72 -9.41
N GLN A 201 12.60 -6.50 -9.16
CA GLN A 201 12.56 -7.42 -8.04
C GLN A 201 13.59 -8.54 -8.21
N THR A 202 14.25 -8.86 -7.10
CA THR A 202 15.20 -9.96 -7.04
C THR A 202 14.48 -11.29 -6.79
N VAL A 203 15.12 -12.39 -7.18
CA VAL A 203 14.61 -13.74 -6.86
C VAL A 203 14.43 -13.94 -5.36
N THR A 204 15.30 -13.32 -4.54
CA THR A 204 15.20 -13.34 -3.08
C THR A 204 13.93 -12.70 -2.56
N GLU A 205 13.59 -11.51 -3.08
CA GLU A 205 12.37 -10.79 -2.71
C GLU A 205 11.13 -11.55 -3.14
N LEU A 206 11.08 -12.06 -4.36
CA LEU A 206 9.96 -12.89 -4.86
C LEU A 206 9.75 -14.16 -4.02
N PHE A 207 10.83 -14.79 -3.57
CA PHE A 207 10.74 -15.95 -2.69
C PHE A 207 10.21 -15.58 -1.29
N LEU A 208 10.68 -14.46 -0.73
CA LEU A 208 10.19 -13.94 0.55
C LEU A 208 8.73 -13.51 0.46
N ASP A 209 8.32 -12.90 -0.64
CA ASP A 209 6.94 -12.49 -0.90
C ASP A 209 6.02 -13.71 -1.04
N PHE A 210 6.47 -14.76 -1.72
CA PHE A 210 5.74 -16.04 -1.77
C PHE A 210 5.46 -16.58 -0.36
N ASP A 211 6.46 -16.62 0.51
CA ASP A 211 6.23 -17.08 1.87
C ASP A 211 5.40 -16.08 2.70
N THR A 212 5.62 -14.78 2.56
CA THR A 212 4.96 -13.75 3.39
C THR A 212 3.49 -13.58 3.02
N PHE A 213 3.21 -13.44 1.72
CA PHE A 213 1.88 -13.12 1.20
C PHE A 213 1.13 -14.34 0.68
N LYS A 214 1.75 -15.52 0.70
CA LYS A 214 1.17 -16.78 0.22
C LYS A 214 0.67 -16.66 -1.22
N THR A 215 1.49 -16.01 -2.07
CA THR A 215 1.25 -15.96 -3.51
C THR A 215 1.31 -17.37 -4.12
N ALA A 216 0.90 -17.54 -5.37
CA ALA A 216 0.86 -18.87 -5.99
C ALA A 216 2.25 -19.54 -6.09
N SER A 217 3.25 -18.78 -6.55
CA SER A 217 4.66 -19.17 -6.56
C SER A 217 5.51 -17.93 -6.91
N ALA A 218 6.81 -17.96 -6.62
CA ALA A 218 7.73 -16.89 -7.01
C ALA A 218 7.75 -16.65 -8.53
N ASP A 219 7.69 -17.71 -9.35
CA ASP A 219 7.64 -17.58 -10.82
C ASP A 219 6.31 -17.01 -11.31
N ALA A 220 5.19 -17.45 -10.74
CA ALA A 220 3.89 -16.90 -11.10
C ALA A 220 3.79 -15.41 -10.77
N ASP A 221 4.39 -15.03 -9.64
CA ASP A 221 4.47 -13.66 -9.17
C ASP A 221 5.38 -12.81 -10.05
N ALA A 222 6.55 -13.32 -10.46
CA ALA A 222 7.43 -12.67 -11.43
C ALA A 222 6.71 -12.38 -12.77
N MET A 223 5.81 -13.28 -13.19
CA MET A 223 5.03 -13.14 -14.42
C MET A 223 3.74 -12.30 -14.25
N ALA A 224 3.45 -11.76 -13.06
CA ALA A 224 2.20 -11.05 -12.80
C ALA A 224 1.95 -9.89 -13.76
N ALA A 225 2.99 -9.09 -14.03
CA ALA A 225 2.92 -7.96 -14.97
C ALA A 225 2.70 -8.38 -16.44
N ASP A 226 3.13 -9.59 -16.82
CA ASP A 226 2.94 -10.10 -18.18
C ASP A 226 1.57 -10.75 -18.39
N LYS A 227 1.03 -11.39 -17.35
CA LYS A 227 -0.22 -12.14 -17.41
C LYS A 227 -1.47 -11.29 -17.19
N VAL A 228 -1.34 -10.14 -16.54
CA VAL A 228 -2.48 -9.24 -16.32
C VAL A 228 -3.13 -8.82 -17.65
N THR A 229 -4.46 -8.87 -17.67
CA THR A 229 -5.29 -8.55 -18.83
C THR A 229 -6.10 -7.27 -18.62
N VAL A 230 -6.54 -6.63 -19.70
CA VAL A 230 -7.36 -5.41 -19.60
C VAL A 230 -8.71 -5.67 -18.92
N ASP A 231 -9.30 -6.85 -19.10
CA ASP A 231 -10.59 -7.20 -18.52
C ASP A 231 -10.52 -7.36 -17.00
N GLU A 232 -9.41 -7.89 -16.47
CA GLU A 232 -9.15 -7.93 -15.03
C GLU A 232 -9.03 -6.51 -14.45
N VAL A 233 -8.33 -5.60 -15.13
CA VAL A 233 -8.21 -4.19 -14.71
C VAL A 233 -9.56 -3.48 -14.77
N ARG A 234 -10.36 -3.69 -15.82
CA ARG A 234 -11.71 -3.13 -15.95
C ARG A 234 -12.65 -3.67 -14.86
N THR A 235 -12.56 -4.95 -14.53
CA THR A 235 -13.35 -5.58 -13.45
C THR A 235 -12.98 -4.98 -12.09
N PHE A 236 -11.68 -4.79 -11.84
CA PHE A 236 -11.20 -4.12 -10.64
C PHE A 236 -11.70 -2.67 -10.57
N ALA A 237 -11.57 -1.91 -11.66
CA ALA A 237 -12.04 -0.53 -11.74
C ALA A 237 -13.56 -0.40 -11.51
N ALA A 238 -14.37 -1.28 -12.09
CA ALA A 238 -15.81 -1.32 -11.87
C ALA A 238 -16.19 -1.59 -10.39
N SER A 239 -15.34 -2.31 -9.67
CA SER A 239 -15.50 -2.53 -8.23
C SER A 239 -15.00 -1.33 -7.41
N ALA A 240 -13.91 -0.69 -7.83
CA ALA A 240 -13.34 0.50 -7.22
C ALA A 240 -14.31 1.70 -7.24
N VAL A 241 -14.99 1.95 -8.37
CA VAL A 241 -15.94 3.07 -8.53
C VAL A 241 -17.14 2.97 -7.59
N LYS A 242 -17.52 1.77 -7.15
CA LYS A 242 -18.63 1.55 -6.22
C LYS A 242 -18.27 1.87 -4.77
N GLN A 243 -16.99 2.06 -4.47
CA GLN A 243 -16.53 2.32 -3.11
C GLN A 243 -16.72 3.79 -2.76
N THR A 244 -17.09 4.06 -1.51
CA THR A 244 -17.03 5.41 -0.96
C THR A 244 -15.58 5.73 -0.59
N PRO A 245 -14.90 6.67 -1.28
CA PRO A 245 -13.53 7.02 -0.93
C PRO A 245 -13.49 7.72 0.42
N ALA A 246 -12.50 7.38 1.25
CA ALA A 246 -12.15 8.20 2.40
C ALA A 246 -11.39 9.43 1.91
N ALA A 247 -11.65 10.60 2.49
CA ALA A 247 -10.92 11.83 2.17
C ALA A 247 -10.34 12.46 3.44
N ILE A 248 -9.06 12.79 3.39
CA ILE A 248 -8.35 13.51 4.45
C ILE A 248 -7.73 14.77 3.86
N LEU A 249 -7.96 15.89 4.52
CA LEU A 249 -7.34 17.17 4.25
C LEU A 249 -6.34 17.47 5.38
N LEU A 250 -5.07 17.60 5.03
CA LEU A 250 -4.04 18.15 5.90
C LEU A 250 -3.86 19.62 5.56
N ASN A 251 -3.97 20.50 6.55
CA ASN A 251 -3.77 21.94 6.34
C ASN A 251 -3.09 22.58 7.55
N SER A 252 -2.05 23.37 7.33
CA SER A 252 -1.52 24.30 8.34
C SER A 252 -2.14 25.69 8.19
N PRO A 253 -2.42 26.41 9.29
CA PRO A 253 -2.66 27.84 9.20
C PRO A 253 -1.45 28.53 8.56
N ALA A 254 -1.69 29.52 7.69
CA ALA A 254 -0.63 30.31 7.08
C ALA A 254 0.13 31.08 8.19
N THR A 255 1.46 31.07 8.14
CA THR A 255 2.23 32.01 8.97
C THR A 255 2.03 33.41 8.42
N ASN A 256 1.29 34.24 9.15
CA ASN A 256 1.19 35.68 8.88
C ASN A 256 2.59 36.28 9.06
N ASN A 257 3.23 36.71 7.96
CA ASN A 257 4.36 37.64 7.98
C ASN A 257 3.85 39.04 7.66
#